data_AF-A0A1C7MRG4-F1
#
_entry.id   AF-A0A1C7MRG4-F1
#
_cell.length_a   1.000
_cell.length_b   1.000
_cell.length_c   1.000
_cell.angle_alpha   90.00
_cell.angle_beta   90.00
_cell.angle_gamma   90.00
#
_symmetry.space_group_name_H-M   'P 1'
#
loop_
_entity.id
_entity.type
_entity.pdbx_description
1 polymer ?
#
loop_
_entity_poly.entity_id
_entity_poly.type
_entity_poly.pdbx_seq_one_letter_code
_entity_poly.pdbx_strand_id
1 'polypeptide(L)'
;MRRALAATKAKLAASPEVEIVDFAPLKHGEGYDIIRELYFEDGGKAIRAQLAAGGEDALVLTEWVIAPRTRRTTTLRRSGRWVRAHIRHARLDRSSFFSFFPAAACAAQRVPPGVLGPLARGGLRRRALAPFPGPANPHDTAKYWGYTAIWNLLDYPGIVFPSGVTVDPAVDVADAAAQPAGPADAYNQSICDGWRPINLQLTARRFDDTMLVAAQEVVERILKA
;
A
#
# COMPACT_ATOMS: atom_id res chain seq x y z
N MET A 1 2.14 12.29 -2.97
CA MET A 1 1.21 11.14 -3.09
C MET A 1 -0.26 11.54 -3.20
N ARG A 2 -0.88 12.18 -2.17
CA ARG A 2 -2.33 12.54 -2.16
C ARG A 2 -2.85 13.17 -3.47
N ARG A 3 -2.11 14.12 -4.06
CA ARG A 3 -2.44 14.79 -5.34
C ARG A 3 -2.47 13.85 -6.54
N ALA A 4 -1.48 12.97 -6.70
CA ALA A 4 -1.40 12.00 -7.79
C ALA A 4 -2.55 10.98 -7.74
N LEU A 5 -2.89 10.54 -6.53
CA LEU A 5 -4.10 9.76 -6.26
C LEU A 5 -5.36 10.55 -6.68
N ALA A 6 -5.55 11.79 -6.21
CA ALA A 6 -6.74 12.58 -6.52
C ALA A 6 -6.92 12.84 -8.04
N ALA A 7 -5.84 13.16 -8.76
CA ALA A 7 -5.85 13.33 -10.22
C ALA A 7 -6.21 12.01 -10.93
N THR A 8 -5.69 10.87 -10.45
CA THR A 8 -6.05 9.54 -10.94
C THR A 8 -7.52 9.21 -10.65
N LYS A 9 -8.07 9.58 -9.48
CA LYS A 9 -9.50 9.41 -9.17
C LYS A 9 -10.37 10.28 -10.12
N ALA A 10 -9.95 11.51 -10.39
CA ALA A 10 -10.68 12.39 -11.31
C ALA A 10 -10.69 11.86 -12.76
N LYS A 11 -9.53 11.47 -13.31
CA LYS A 11 -9.45 10.94 -14.70
C LYS A 11 -10.21 9.62 -14.87
N LEU A 12 -10.02 8.66 -13.96
CA LEU A 12 -10.69 7.37 -14.09
C LEU A 12 -12.22 7.53 -14.01
N ALA A 13 -12.75 8.32 -13.06
CA ALA A 13 -14.20 8.51 -12.89
C ALA A 13 -14.89 9.26 -14.04
N ALA A 14 -14.13 9.89 -14.94
CA ALA A 14 -14.66 10.50 -16.17
C ALA A 14 -14.83 9.48 -17.31
N SER A 15 -14.32 8.26 -17.18
CA SER A 15 -14.42 7.21 -18.20
C SER A 15 -15.65 6.32 -17.99
N PRO A 16 -16.45 6.00 -19.03
CA PRO A 16 -17.52 5.02 -18.93
C PRO A 16 -17.00 3.58 -18.78
N GLU A 17 -15.69 3.35 -18.98
CA GLU A 17 -15.06 2.04 -18.82
C GLU A 17 -14.80 1.68 -17.35
N VAL A 18 -14.70 2.70 -16.47
CA VAL A 18 -14.22 2.60 -15.08
C VAL A 18 -14.86 3.70 -14.21
N GLU A 19 -15.72 3.33 -13.27
CA GLU A 19 -16.23 4.21 -12.19
C GLU A 19 -15.20 4.12 -10.99
N ILE A 20 -15.36 4.46 -9.68
CA ILE A 20 -14.30 4.23 -8.59
C ILE A 20 -14.79 3.99 -7.11
N VAL A 21 -14.85 2.77 -6.53
CA VAL A 21 -15.28 2.47 -5.12
C VAL A 21 -14.25 2.88 -4.07
N ASP A 22 -14.76 3.11 -2.85
CA ASP A 22 -14.03 3.31 -1.62
C ASP A 22 -14.02 2.01 -0.77
N PHE A 23 -12.91 1.65 -0.12
CA PHE A 23 -12.76 0.39 0.62
C PHE A 23 -12.16 0.63 1.99
N ALA A 24 -12.86 0.19 3.03
CA ALA A 24 -12.37 0.25 4.41
C ALA A 24 -11.24 -0.77 4.64
N PRO A 25 -10.02 -0.34 5.01
CA PRO A 25 -8.91 -1.26 5.24
C PRO A 25 -9.13 -2.07 6.51
N LEU A 26 -9.49 -3.36 6.38
CA LEU A 26 -9.52 -4.23 7.56
C LEU A 26 -8.10 -4.36 8.16
N LYS A 27 -7.91 -3.82 9.36
CA LYS A 27 -6.83 -4.14 10.30
C LYS A 27 -5.42 -4.16 9.70
N HIS A 28 -5.10 -3.25 8.77
CA HIS A 28 -3.81 -3.28 8.07
C HIS A 28 -2.60 -3.14 9.01
N GLY A 29 -2.72 -2.43 10.14
CA GLY A 29 -1.69 -2.41 11.18
C GLY A 29 -1.42 -3.77 11.84
N GLU A 30 -2.46 -4.57 12.09
CA GLU A 30 -2.31 -5.95 12.59
C GLU A 30 -1.72 -6.87 11.51
N GLY A 31 -2.08 -6.64 10.24
CA GLY A 31 -1.46 -7.32 9.10
C GLY A 31 0.03 -6.99 8.96
N TYR A 32 0.42 -5.72 9.12
CA TYR A 32 1.81 -5.28 9.04
C TYR A 32 2.68 -5.84 10.18
N ASP A 33 2.15 -5.90 11.41
CA ASP A 33 2.81 -6.62 12.52
C ASP A 33 3.02 -8.10 12.14
N ILE A 34 1.96 -8.79 11.69
CA ILE A 34 2.01 -10.23 11.34
C ILE A 34 3.02 -10.53 10.23
N ILE A 35 3.02 -9.77 9.12
CA ILE A 35 3.93 -10.05 8.00
C ILE A 35 5.38 -9.70 8.35
N ARG A 36 5.63 -8.68 9.18
CA ARG A 36 6.99 -8.38 9.65
C ARG A 36 7.54 -9.47 10.58
N GLU A 37 6.70 -10.06 11.43
CA GLU A 37 7.10 -11.23 12.24
C GLU A 37 7.36 -12.47 11.35
N LEU A 38 6.55 -12.70 10.31
CA LEU A 38 6.74 -13.84 9.37
C LEU A 38 7.98 -13.71 8.47
N TYR A 39 8.49 -12.51 8.20
CA TYR A 39 9.74 -12.34 7.45
C TYR A 39 11.00 -12.67 8.28
N PHE A 40 10.91 -12.61 9.61
CA PHE A 40 12.06 -12.73 10.52
C PHE A 40 11.67 -13.57 11.75
N GLU A 41 11.16 -14.78 11.52
CA GLU A 41 10.63 -15.68 12.56
C GLU A 41 11.65 -16.03 13.66
N ASP A 42 12.95 -15.94 13.33
CA ASP A 42 14.08 -16.20 14.22
C ASP A 42 14.73 -14.92 14.82
N GLY A 43 14.14 -13.74 14.58
CA GLY A 43 14.72 -12.45 14.96
C GLY A 43 15.94 -12.03 14.13
N GLY A 44 16.11 -12.59 12.92
CA GLY A 44 17.26 -12.35 12.06
C GLY A 44 18.54 -13.07 12.51
N LYS A 45 18.44 -14.08 13.37
CA LYS A 45 19.59 -14.86 13.87
C LYS A 45 20.38 -15.49 12.72
N ALA A 46 19.71 -16.05 11.72
CA ALA A 46 20.32 -16.62 10.52
C ALA A 46 21.05 -15.54 9.69
N ILE A 47 20.44 -14.36 9.52
CA ILE A 47 21.04 -13.23 8.81
C ILE A 47 22.34 -12.78 9.50
N ARG A 48 22.30 -12.61 10.84
CA ARG A 48 23.50 -12.27 11.63
C ARG A 48 24.57 -13.35 11.56
N ALA A 49 24.18 -14.63 11.54
CA ALA A 49 25.12 -15.74 11.42
C ALA A 49 25.79 -15.81 10.03
N GLN A 50 25.08 -15.49 8.96
CA GLN A 50 25.66 -15.40 7.61
C GLN A 50 26.62 -14.22 7.48
N LEU A 51 26.22 -13.02 7.95
CA LEU A 51 27.08 -11.84 7.99
C LEU A 51 28.38 -12.10 8.78
N ALA A 52 28.28 -12.67 9.98
CA ALA A 52 29.44 -13.03 10.80
C ALA A 52 30.32 -14.12 10.16
N ALA A 53 29.76 -15.03 9.36
CA ALA A 53 30.53 -16.03 8.61
C ALA A 53 31.24 -15.46 7.38
N GLY A 54 30.69 -14.40 6.76
CA GLY A 54 31.34 -13.63 5.69
C GLY A 54 32.36 -12.60 6.21
N GLY A 55 32.30 -12.22 7.48
CA GLY A 55 33.08 -11.11 8.04
C GLY A 55 32.50 -9.73 7.72
N GLU A 56 31.20 -9.65 7.45
CA GLU A 56 30.50 -8.42 7.04
C GLU A 56 29.67 -7.82 8.19
N ASP A 57 29.62 -6.49 8.27
CA ASP A 57 28.75 -5.76 9.20
C ASP A 57 27.33 -5.55 8.63
N ALA A 58 26.33 -5.51 9.52
CA ALA A 58 24.94 -5.27 9.14
C ALA A 58 24.71 -3.80 8.74
N LEU A 59 24.43 -3.54 7.45
CA LEU A 59 24.00 -2.22 6.97
C LEU A 59 22.74 -1.72 7.69
N VAL A 60 22.59 -0.39 7.81
CA VAL A 60 21.60 0.23 8.71
C VAL A 60 20.14 -0.12 8.43
N LEU A 61 19.78 -0.44 7.18
CA LEU A 61 18.44 -0.95 6.84
C LEU A 61 18.25 -2.42 7.21
N THR A 62 19.30 -3.25 7.08
CA THR A 62 19.31 -4.65 7.51
C THR A 62 19.16 -4.74 9.03
N GLU A 63 19.97 -3.98 9.78
CA GLU A 63 19.85 -3.90 11.24
C GLU A 63 18.46 -3.40 11.65
N TRP A 64 17.97 -2.32 11.03
CA TRP A 64 16.63 -1.79 11.32
C TRP A 64 15.49 -2.77 11.00
N VAL A 65 15.61 -3.62 9.97
CA VAL A 65 14.54 -4.54 9.59
C VAL A 65 14.47 -5.75 10.52
N ILE A 66 15.63 -6.30 10.91
CA ILE A 66 15.73 -7.46 11.82
C ILE A 66 15.66 -7.09 13.31
N ALA A 67 15.80 -5.80 13.67
CA ALA A 67 15.76 -5.33 15.05
C ALA A 67 14.50 -5.84 15.80
N PRO A 68 14.66 -6.49 16.97
CA PRO A 68 13.55 -7.10 17.68
C PRO A 68 12.54 -6.05 18.17
N ARG A 69 11.25 -6.33 17.98
CA ARG A 69 10.15 -5.50 18.48
C ARG A 69 9.44 -6.16 19.65
N THR A 70 8.85 -5.34 20.52
CA THR A 70 8.24 -5.72 21.81
C THR A 70 6.90 -6.46 21.71
N ARG A 71 6.65 -7.22 20.63
CA ARG A 71 5.41 -7.99 20.42
C ARG A 71 5.70 -9.49 20.30
N ARG A 72 4.82 -10.29 20.90
CA ARG A 72 4.95 -11.74 21.10
C ARG A 72 4.93 -12.49 19.76
N THR A 73 5.89 -13.41 19.60
CA THR A 73 6.02 -14.38 18.50
C THR A 73 4.66 -14.88 17.97
N THR A 74 4.32 -14.47 16.75
CA THR A 74 3.08 -14.85 16.07
C THR A 74 3.10 -16.33 15.68
N THR A 75 2.36 -17.15 16.44
CA THR A 75 2.04 -18.51 16.00
C THR A 75 1.35 -18.48 14.63
N LEU A 76 1.66 -19.43 13.73
CA LEU A 76 0.97 -19.62 12.43
C LEU A 76 -0.57 -19.70 12.56
N ARG A 77 -1.06 -20.12 13.74
CA ARG A 77 -2.47 -20.13 14.13
C ARG A 77 -3.13 -18.74 14.13
N ARG A 78 -2.36 -17.66 14.36
CA ARG A 78 -2.80 -16.25 14.37
C ARG A 78 -2.79 -15.67 12.95
N SER A 79 -1.69 -15.80 12.20
CA SER A 79 -1.60 -15.32 10.81
C SER A 79 -2.71 -15.94 9.94
N GLY A 80 -2.86 -17.26 9.98
CA GLY A 80 -3.94 -17.96 9.26
C GLY A 80 -5.36 -17.55 9.68
N ARG A 81 -5.58 -17.15 10.95
CA ARG A 81 -6.87 -16.57 11.37
C ARG A 81 -7.08 -15.17 10.79
N TRP A 82 -6.05 -14.34 10.80
CA TRP A 82 -6.12 -12.97 10.28
C TRP A 82 -6.39 -12.97 8.77
N VAL A 83 -5.64 -13.76 8.00
CA VAL A 83 -5.84 -13.90 6.54
C VAL A 83 -7.25 -14.42 6.23
N ARG A 84 -7.75 -15.43 6.96
CA ARG A 84 -9.15 -15.90 6.81
C ARG A 84 -10.20 -14.90 7.29
N ALA A 85 -9.87 -13.94 8.14
CA ALA A 85 -10.76 -12.84 8.49
C ALA A 85 -10.77 -11.77 7.39
N HIS A 86 -9.60 -11.40 6.85
CA HIS A 86 -9.46 -10.43 5.77
C HIS A 86 -10.13 -10.92 4.47
N ILE A 87 -9.86 -12.16 4.06
CA ILE A 87 -10.49 -12.75 2.86
C ILE A 87 -12.02 -12.84 3.03
N ARG A 88 -12.54 -13.10 4.23
CA ARG A 88 -13.99 -13.07 4.49
C ARG A 88 -14.55 -11.66 4.44
N HIS A 89 -13.92 -10.67 5.07
CA HIS A 89 -14.33 -9.26 5.00
C HIS A 89 -14.38 -8.78 3.55
N ALA A 90 -13.31 -9.03 2.78
CA ALA A 90 -13.19 -8.70 1.36
C ALA A 90 -14.13 -9.51 0.42
N ARG A 91 -14.91 -10.47 0.95
CA ARG A 91 -15.98 -11.20 0.25
C ARG A 91 -17.38 -10.85 0.74
N LEU A 92 -17.52 -10.48 2.02
CA LEU A 92 -18.78 -10.09 2.65
C LEU A 92 -19.16 -8.64 2.33
N ASP A 93 -18.17 -7.77 2.13
CA ASP A 93 -18.36 -6.43 1.58
C ASP A 93 -18.65 -6.51 0.06
N ARG A 94 -19.83 -7.06 -0.26
CA ARG A 94 -20.39 -7.14 -1.62
C ARG A 94 -20.75 -5.76 -2.19
N SER A 95 -20.90 -4.78 -1.31
CA SER A 95 -21.03 -3.35 -1.61
C SER A 95 -19.73 -2.76 -2.15
N SER A 96 -18.60 -2.95 -1.46
CA SER A 96 -17.45 -2.06 -1.57
C SER A 96 -16.10 -2.79 -1.66
N PHE A 97 -15.53 -2.89 -2.87
CA PHE A 97 -14.28 -3.66 -3.10
C PHE A 97 -13.11 -2.88 -3.77
N PHE A 98 -13.22 -1.57 -4.03
CA PHE A 98 -12.13 -0.81 -4.67
C PHE A 98 -11.57 0.17 -3.66
N SER A 99 -10.25 0.41 -3.70
CA SER A 99 -9.59 1.27 -2.72
C SER A 99 -9.25 2.61 -3.34
N PHE A 100 -9.42 3.64 -2.53
CA PHE A 100 -8.84 4.95 -2.71
C PHE A 100 -8.52 5.50 -1.31
N PHE A 101 -7.37 6.14 -1.13
CA PHE A 101 -6.96 6.71 0.15
C PHE A 101 -6.57 8.18 0.04
N PRO A 102 -7.40 9.12 0.54
CA PRO A 102 -6.84 10.21 1.32
C PRO A 102 -6.23 9.64 2.62
N ALA A 103 -5.15 10.25 3.11
CA ALA A 103 -4.67 9.97 4.46
C ALA A 103 -5.58 10.69 5.47
N ALA A 104 -6.35 9.92 6.25
CA ALA A 104 -7.24 10.45 7.29
C ALA A 104 -7.34 9.46 8.47
N ALA A 105 -6.47 9.65 9.46
CA ALA A 105 -6.53 8.98 10.77
C ALA A 105 -6.76 9.99 11.92
N CYS A 106 -7.35 11.14 11.61
CA CYS A 106 -7.79 12.17 12.56
C CYS A 106 -9.13 12.77 12.11
N ALA A 107 -9.89 13.31 13.07
CA ALA A 107 -11.06 14.20 12.90
C ALA A 107 -12.24 13.71 12.01
N ALA A 108 -13.18 13.03 12.67
CA ALA A 108 -14.64 13.21 12.58
C ALA A 108 -15.33 13.92 11.37
N GLN A 109 -16.34 13.22 10.84
CA GLN A 109 -17.60 13.71 10.22
C GLN A 109 -17.64 14.25 8.75
N ARG A 110 -18.42 13.53 7.93
CA ARG A 110 -19.17 13.94 6.71
C ARG A 110 -18.36 14.17 5.41
N VAL A 111 -19.09 14.39 4.30
CA VAL A 111 -18.60 14.64 2.90
C VAL A 111 -18.24 13.29 2.17
N PRO A 112 -18.51 13.07 0.85
CA PRO A 112 -19.56 12.14 0.40
C PRO A 112 -19.08 10.95 -0.48
N PRO A 113 -19.96 10.00 -0.88
CA PRO A 113 -19.57 8.78 -1.62
C PRO A 113 -19.50 8.93 -3.16
N GLY A 114 -18.71 8.07 -3.81
CA GLY A 114 -18.70 7.86 -5.27
C GLY A 114 -17.85 6.62 -5.64
N VAL A 115 -18.36 5.72 -6.51
CA VAL A 115 -18.17 4.24 -6.43
C VAL A 115 -17.83 3.55 -7.80
N LEU A 116 -17.41 2.25 -7.94
CA LEU A 116 -16.99 1.51 -9.20
C LEU A 116 -17.77 0.21 -9.52
N GLY A 117 -18.23 0.08 -10.76
CA GLY A 117 -18.40 -1.19 -11.48
C GLY A 117 -18.81 -1.00 -12.95
N PRO A 118 -18.20 -1.69 -13.94
CA PRO A 118 -18.76 -1.74 -15.30
C PRO A 118 -20.06 -2.54 -15.33
N LEU A 119 -21.01 -2.14 -16.18
CA LEU A 119 -22.28 -2.84 -16.40
C LEU A 119 -22.09 -4.13 -17.21
N ALA A 120 -21.62 -5.20 -16.54
CA ALA A 120 -21.60 -6.55 -17.08
C ALA A 120 -22.02 -7.60 -16.02
N ARG A 121 -22.92 -8.51 -16.40
CA ARG A 121 -23.43 -9.59 -15.52
C ARG A 121 -22.29 -10.56 -15.16
N GLY A 122 -21.72 -10.41 -13.97
CA GLY A 122 -20.57 -11.20 -13.49
C GLY A 122 -19.28 -10.39 -13.22
N GLY A 123 -19.34 -9.05 -13.25
CA GLY A 123 -18.19 -8.13 -13.25
C GLY A 123 -17.03 -8.44 -12.29
N LEU A 124 -15.82 -8.52 -12.87
CA LEU A 124 -14.53 -8.56 -12.17
C LEU A 124 -14.24 -7.23 -11.46
N ARG A 125 -13.38 -7.28 -10.44
CA ARG A 125 -13.01 -6.12 -9.61
C ARG A 125 -11.53 -6.14 -9.22
N ARG A 126 -10.83 -5.00 -9.33
CA ARG A 126 -9.39 -4.83 -9.01
C ARG A 126 -9.18 -3.46 -8.35
N ARG A 127 -8.10 -3.26 -7.61
CA ARG A 127 -7.90 -2.07 -6.75
C ARG A 127 -6.76 -1.21 -7.26
N ALA A 128 -6.83 0.11 -7.06
CA ALA A 128 -5.74 1.06 -7.27
C ALA A 128 -5.27 1.63 -5.92
N LEU A 129 -3.96 1.84 -5.75
CA LEU A 129 -3.30 2.12 -4.48
C LEU A 129 -2.02 2.94 -4.69
N ALA A 130 -1.42 3.41 -3.60
CA ALA A 130 -0.02 3.82 -3.59
C ALA A 130 0.88 2.62 -3.19
N PRO A 131 2.02 2.38 -3.86
CA PRO A 131 3.00 1.37 -3.44
C PRO A 131 3.88 1.84 -2.26
N PHE A 132 3.84 3.14 -1.94
CA PHE A 132 4.71 3.79 -0.96
C PHE A 132 4.01 5.05 -0.40
N PRO A 133 4.29 5.57 0.80
CA PRO A 133 3.66 6.80 1.32
C PRO A 133 3.94 8.06 0.47
N GLY A 134 5.10 8.09 -0.20
CA GLY A 134 5.64 9.29 -0.86
C GLY A 134 6.33 8.97 -2.19
N PRO A 135 7.25 9.84 -2.65
CA PRO A 135 8.18 9.52 -3.72
C PRO A 135 9.24 8.50 -3.27
N ALA A 136 10.22 8.22 -4.12
CA ALA A 136 11.42 7.47 -3.72
C ALA A 136 12.19 8.21 -2.61
N ASN A 137 12.68 7.50 -1.60
CA ASN A 137 13.41 8.08 -0.48
C ASN A 137 14.86 8.47 -0.82
N PRO A 138 15.54 9.25 0.05
CA PRO A 138 17.00 9.24 0.18
C PRO A 138 17.53 7.83 0.52
N HIS A 139 18.80 7.57 0.18
CA HIS A 139 19.47 6.30 0.52
C HIS A 139 19.40 6.01 2.04
N ASP A 140 19.32 4.72 2.39
CA ASP A 140 19.31 4.20 3.77
C ASP A 140 18.19 4.69 4.72
N THR A 141 17.18 5.41 4.20
CA THR A 141 16.03 5.90 4.97
C THR A 141 14.72 5.12 4.73
N ALA A 142 14.71 4.03 3.96
CA ALA A 142 13.51 3.27 3.59
C ALA A 142 12.90 2.42 4.75
N LYS A 143 12.40 3.06 5.80
CA LYS A 143 11.97 2.43 7.07
C LYS A 143 10.45 2.18 7.18
N TYR A 144 9.77 1.98 6.05
CA TYR A 144 8.35 1.58 6.02
C TYR A 144 7.98 0.92 4.69
N TRP A 145 7.39 -0.29 4.72
CA TRP A 145 6.98 -1.01 3.50
C TRP A 145 5.53 -1.55 3.55
N GLY A 146 4.71 -1.02 4.47
CA GLY A 146 3.36 -1.55 4.75
C GLY A 146 2.38 -1.52 3.57
N TYR A 147 2.56 -0.60 2.62
CA TYR A 147 1.71 -0.47 1.41
C TYR A 147 1.79 -1.69 0.48
N THR A 148 2.95 -2.35 0.39
CA THR A 148 3.14 -3.56 -0.42
C THR A 148 3.11 -4.85 0.40
N ALA A 149 3.62 -4.81 1.64
CA ALA A 149 3.68 -5.97 2.54
C ALA A 149 2.32 -6.67 2.74
N ILE A 150 1.23 -5.91 2.70
CA ILE A 150 -0.12 -6.43 2.92
C ILE A 150 -0.60 -7.34 1.78
N TRP A 151 -0.12 -7.15 0.54
CA TRP A 151 -0.45 -8.01 -0.60
C TRP A 151 0.36 -9.30 -0.56
N ASN A 152 1.61 -9.24 -0.09
CA ASN A 152 2.44 -10.41 0.18
C ASN A 152 1.80 -11.31 1.27
N LEU A 153 1.21 -10.72 2.32
CA LEU A 153 0.48 -11.46 3.37
C LEU A 153 -0.82 -12.11 2.88
N LEU A 154 -1.43 -11.57 1.83
CA LEU A 154 -2.68 -12.07 1.25
C LEU A 154 -2.45 -13.00 0.05
N ASP A 155 -1.21 -13.11 -0.44
CA ASP A 155 -0.82 -13.72 -1.71
C ASP A 155 -1.63 -13.17 -2.89
N TYR A 156 -1.65 -11.83 -3.01
CA TYR A 156 -2.39 -11.09 -4.04
C TYR A 156 -1.40 -10.45 -5.02
N PRO A 157 -1.59 -10.61 -6.35
CA PRO A 157 -0.69 -10.02 -7.35
C PRO A 157 -0.84 -8.50 -7.40
N GLY A 158 0.24 -7.81 -7.75
CA GLY A 158 0.31 -6.36 -7.84
C GLY A 158 1.19 -5.87 -8.99
N ILE A 159 0.75 -4.84 -9.71
CA ILE A 159 1.48 -4.14 -10.78
C ILE A 159 1.69 -2.70 -10.34
N VAL A 160 2.89 -2.14 -10.52
CA VAL A 160 3.20 -0.74 -10.23
C VAL A 160 3.37 0.02 -11.55
N PHE A 161 2.79 1.22 -11.63
CA PHE A 161 2.76 2.04 -12.85
C PHE A 161 2.96 3.53 -12.53
N PRO A 162 3.52 4.34 -13.46
CA PRO A 162 3.67 5.78 -13.27
C PRO A 162 2.31 6.48 -13.34
N SER A 163 2.03 7.40 -12.42
CA SER A 163 0.75 8.14 -12.39
C SER A 163 0.68 9.32 -13.36
N GLY A 164 1.76 9.60 -14.10
CA GLY A 164 1.95 10.84 -14.85
C GLY A 164 2.25 12.07 -13.98
N VAL A 165 2.21 11.96 -12.65
CA VAL A 165 2.46 13.06 -11.71
C VAL A 165 3.85 12.94 -11.10
N THR A 166 4.62 14.03 -11.14
CA THR A 166 5.85 14.23 -10.37
C THR A 166 5.58 15.11 -9.16
N VAL A 167 6.41 15.01 -8.11
CA VAL A 167 6.39 15.96 -6.98
C VAL A 167 6.56 17.39 -7.50
N ASP A 168 5.73 18.30 -6.97
CA ASP A 168 5.76 19.73 -7.25
C ASP A 168 5.88 20.50 -5.93
N PRO A 169 7.05 21.07 -5.59
CA PRO A 169 7.26 21.76 -4.31
C PRO A 169 6.36 22.98 -4.07
N ALA A 170 5.75 23.57 -5.11
CA ALA A 170 4.81 24.68 -4.96
C ALA A 170 3.38 24.23 -4.62
N VAL A 171 3.05 22.95 -4.84
CA VAL A 171 1.69 22.40 -4.68
C VAL A 171 1.62 21.27 -3.65
N ASP A 172 2.63 20.39 -3.58
CA ASP A 172 2.74 19.31 -2.60
C ASP A 172 3.32 19.80 -1.25
N VAL A 173 2.96 21.01 -0.83
CA VAL A 173 3.39 21.59 0.46
C VAL A 173 2.84 20.77 1.63
N ALA A 174 3.65 20.63 2.69
CA ALA A 174 3.22 19.94 3.91
C ALA A 174 2.08 20.71 4.60
N ASP A 175 1.00 19.99 4.92
CA ASP A 175 -0.14 20.53 5.65
C ASP A 175 0.23 20.70 7.13
N ALA A 176 0.47 21.93 7.56
CA ALA A 176 0.92 22.26 8.91
C ALA A 176 -0.10 21.91 10.02
N ALA A 177 -1.37 21.63 9.67
CA ALA A 177 -2.38 21.17 10.60
C ALA A 177 -2.50 19.64 10.66
N ALA A 178 -1.91 18.91 9.70
CA ALA A 178 -1.99 17.45 9.65
C ALA A 178 -1.04 16.79 10.66
N GLN A 179 -1.59 16.28 11.76
CA GLN A 179 -0.83 15.45 12.69
C GLN A 179 -0.47 14.10 12.05
N PRO A 180 0.79 13.62 12.16
CA PRO A 180 1.17 12.31 11.66
C PRO A 180 0.41 11.18 12.37
N ALA A 181 0.00 10.17 11.62
CA ALA A 181 -0.74 9.00 12.13
C ALA A 181 0.08 8.08 13.05
N GLY A 182 1.36 8.40 13.28
CA GLY A 182 2.25 7.74 14.23
C GLY A 182 3.74 7.97 13.91
N PRO A 183 4.67 7.42 14.72
CA PRO A 183 6.10 7.68 14.56
C PRO A 183 6.69 7.30 13.20
N ALA A 184 6.15 6.26 12.54
CA ALA A 184 6.58 5.86 11.20
C ALA A 184 6.11 6.85 10.11
N ASP A 185 4.94 7.47 10.29
CA ASP A 185 4.43 8.50 9.38
C ASP A 185 5.23 9.80 9.55
N ALA A 186 5.44 10.25 10.79
CA ALA A 186 6.28 11.41 11.10
C ALA A 186 7.71 11.27 10.51
N TYR A 187 8.30 10.08 10.63
CA TYR A 187 9.60 9.78 10.02
C TYR A 187 9.56 9.85 8.48
N ASN A 188 8.57 9.21 7.83
CA ASN A 188 8.43 9.26 6.37
C ASN A 188 8.19 10.69 5.84
N GLN A 189 7.50 11.54 6.61
CA GLN A 189 7.31 12.95 6.27
C GLN A 189 8.62 13.73 6.35
N SER A 190 9.45 13.48 7.37
CA SER A 190 10.75 14.15 7.55
C SER A 190 11.83 13.85 6.49
N ILE A 191 11.63 12.82 5.65
CA ILE A 191 12.57 12.39 4.61
C ILE A 191 12.04 12.58 3.18
N CYS A 192 10.91 13.27 3.01
CA CYS A 192 10.26 13.45 1.72
C CYS A 192 10.82 14.70 1.00
N ASP A 193 11.76 14.52 0.07
CA ASP A 193 12.44 15.61 -0.65
C ASP A 193 12.35 15.53 -2.20
N GLY A 194 12.57 16.69 -2.83
CA GLY A 194 12.95 16.82 -4.24
C GLY A 194 11.87 16.57 -5.30
N TRP A 195 12.22 16.87 -6.55
CA TRP A 195 11.46 16.43 -7.72
C TRP A 195 11.68 14.93 -7.93
N ARG A 196 10.60 14.15 -7.89
CA ARG A 196 10.62 12.69 -8.04
C ARG A 196 9.30 12.20 -8.65
N PRO A 197 9.28 11.16 -9.50
CA PRO A 197 8.03 10.57 -10.02
C PRO A 197 7.17 9.97 -8.91
N ILE A 198 5.84 10.06 -9.05
CA ILE A 198 4.87 9.36 -8.21
C ILE A 198 4.27 8.18 -8.98
N ASN A 199 4.41 6.98 -8.41
CA ASN A 199 3.84 5.75 -8.94
C ASN A 199 2.60 5.34 -8.15
N LEU A 200 1.72 4.60 -8.80
CA LEU A 200 0.56 3.93 -8.21
C LEU A 200 0.65 2.43 -8.44
N GLN A 201 -0.19 1.66 -7.76
CA GLN A 201 -0.20 0.21 -7.77
C GLN A 201 -1.62 -0.31 -8.06
N LEU A 202 -1.77 -1.18 -9.06
CA LEU A 202 -2.95 -2.02 -9.18
C LEU A 202 -2.74 -3.34 -8.42
N THR A 203 -3.80 -3.90 -7.84
CA THR A 203 -3.80 -5.27 -7.29
C THR A 203 -5.12 -5.99 -7.55
N ALA A 204 -5.05 -7.29 -7.79
CA ALA A 204 -6.20 -8.19 -7.97
C ALA A 204 -6.22 -9.26 -6.87
N ARG A 205 -7.13 -10.25 -6.95
CA ARG A 205 -7.11 -11.39 -6.02
C ARG A 205 -6.04 -12.39 -6.49
N ARG A 206 -5.62 -13.28 -5.59
CA ARG A 206 -4.81 -14.47 -5.90
C ARG A 206 -5.31 -15.16 -7.18
N PHE A 207 -4.42 -15.40 -8.14
CA PHE A 207 -4.66 -16.03 -9.45
C PHE A 207 -5.48 -15.21 -10.47
N ASP A 208 -5.79 -13.93 -10.23
CA ASP A 208 -6.33 -13.00 -11.24
C ASP A 208 -5.21 -12.26 -12.02
N ASP A 209 -4.05 -12.90 -12.24
CA ASP A 209 -2.81 -12.27 -12.73
C ASP A 209 -2.89 -11.77 -14.18
N THR A 210 -3.23 -12.64 -15.15
CA THR A 210 -3.48 -12.26 -16.55
C THR A 210 -4.57 -11.20 -16.65
N MET A 211 -5.56 -11.28 -15.75
CA MET A 211 -6.57 -10.26 -15.61
C MET A 211 -5.95 -8.94 -15.17
N LEU A 212 -5.13 -8.90 -14.11
CA LEU A 212 -4.51 -7.70 -13.56
C LEU A 212 -3.80 -6.87 -14.64
N VAL A 213 -3.00 -7.51 -15.51
CA VAL A 213 -2.36 -6.89 -16.68
C VAL A 213 -3.38 -6.18 -17.58
N ALA A 214 -4.46 -6.85 -17.98
CA ALA A 214 -5.47 -6.28 -18.87
C ALA A 214 -6.23 -5.07 -18.30
N ALA A 215 -6.25 -4.83 -16.97
CA ALA A 215 -6.76 -3.56 -16.44
C ALA A 215 -5.69 -2.48 -16.30
N GLN A 216 -4.41 -2.83 -16.23
CA GLN A 216 -3.34 -1.84 -16.34
C GLN A 216 -3.42 -1.17 -17.72
N GLU A 217 -3.63 -1.93 -18.80
CA GLU A 217 -3.81 -1.38 -20.15
C GLU A 217 -5.00 -0.40 -20.25
N VAL A 218 -6.12 -0.72 -19.59
CA VAL A 218 -7.31 0.15 -19.52
C VAL A 218 -7.01 1.43 -18.71
N VAL A 219 -6.44 1.30 -17.52
CA VAL A 219 -6.08 2.43 -16.66
C VAL A 219 -5.06 3.34 -17.35
N GLU A 220 -4.04 2.76 -17.99
CA GLU A 220 -2.98 3.50 -18.67
C GLU A 220 -3.48 4.24 -19.92
N ARG A 221 -4.43 3.64 -20.67
CA ARG A 221 -5.14 4.35 -21.75
C ARG A 221 -5.89 5.57 -21.22
N ILE A 222 -6.69 5.40 -20.16
CA ILE A 222 -7.52 6.48 -19.59
C ILE A 222 -6.64 7.59 -18.97
N LEU A 223 -5.47 7.26 -18.41
CA LEU A 223 -4.55 8.26 -17.86
C LEU A 223 -3.74 9.01 -18.92
N LYS A 224 -3.54 8.44 -20.11
CA LYS A 224 -2.85 9.08 -21.25
C LYS A 224 -3.79 9.91 -22.15
N ALA A 225 -5.10 9.70 -22.07
CA ALA A 225 -6.13 10.56 -22.68
C ALA A 225 -6.29 11.90 -21.94
#